data_AF-A0A258B2U3-F1
#
_entry.id   AF-A0A258B2U3-F1
#
_cell.length_a   1.000
_cell.length_b   1.000
_cell.length_c   1.000
_cell.angle_alpha   90.00
_cell.angle_beta   90.00
_cell.angle_gamma   90.00
#
_symmetry.space_group_name_H-M   'P 1'
#
loop_
_entity.id
_entity.type
_entity.pdbx_description
1 polymer ?
#
loop_
_entity_poly.entity_id
_entity_poly.type
_entity_poly.pdbx_seq_one_letter_code
_entity_poly.pdbx_strand_id
1 'polypeptide(L)'
;MRPLQIVFLSLSAFASHAQGQQKEWPEVEKFATSITNVLWDLRGTNSLKHLRYDGKDIFPVTGNGMNQNPYKEHAFVDVGVFQLVFSDTRAAWYFVSDDLKLITPVNISEMVEFKAEPGTAIKPVKNFPQDIQNVVWVGRNQQAELKLRWNGKELEVGAKKDTWIVQKVDAVVANRRVLEAGGENNALFWLAVSEDGSEATWLKVDNIYGGHASTNPGKASLTAAATGLSPQFNELANHAEDLHKAGDVMRAATLVRELERKNAANKDALKKLQVRFKALK
;
A
#
# COMPACT_ATOMS: atom_id res chain seq x y z
N MET A 1 -8.14 -18.21 1.47
CA MET A 1 -6.79 -17.69 1.70
C MET A 1 -6.25 -18.34 2.96
N ARG A 2 -5.14 -19.06 2.88
CA ARG A 2 -4.40 -19.53 4.05
C ARG A 2 -3.74 -18.33 4.75
N PRO A 3 -4.07 -18.03 6.02
CA PRO A 3 -3.56 -16.85 6.71
C PRO A 3 -2.15 -17.08 7.27
N LEU A 4 -1.31 -16.05 7.27
CA LEU A 4 -0.01 -16.05 7.96
C LEU A 4 -0.17 -16.12 9.49
N GLN A 5 0.58 -17.01 10.14
CA GLN A 5 0.50 -17.27 11.58
C GLN A 5 1.24 -16.22 12.43
N ILE A 6 0.75 -15.99 13.67
CA ILE A 6 1.30 -15.02 14.64
C ILE A 6 2.80 -15.19 14.93
N VAL A 7 3.35 -16.40 14.79
CA VAL A 7 4.79 -16.66 15.01
C VAL A 7 5.69 -15.84 14.08
N PHE A 8 5.15 -15.32 12.97
CA PHE A 8 5.86 -14.46 12.03
C PHE A 8 5.65 -12.94 12.28
N LEU A 9 4.82 -12.54 13.26
CA LEU A 9 4.12 -11.24 13.26
C LEU A 9 4.64 -10.17 14.24
N SER A 10 5.80 -10.32 14.86
CA SER A 10 6.38 -9.24 15.68
C SER A 10 7.18 -8.26 14.82
N LEU A 11 6.51 -7.37 14.09
CA LEU A 11 7.17 -6.38 13.24
C LEU A 11 7.61 -5.16 14.09
N SER A 12 8.56 -4.38 13.59
CA SER A 12 9.20 -3.28 14.32
C SER A 12 8.33 -2.02 14.33
N ALA A 13 8.47 -1.19 15.38
CA ALA A 13 8.11 0.22 15.32
C ALA A 13 8.99 0.96 14.29
N PHE A 14 8.56 2.15 13.86
CA PHE A 14 9.31 2.94 12.89
C PHE A 14 10.64 3.38 13.51
N ALA A 15 11.74 2.70 13.15
CA ALA A 15 13.04 3.32 13.30
C ALA A 15 13.08 4.45 12.27
N SER A 16 13.16 5.69 12.75
CA SER A 16 13.32 6.88 11.93
C SER A 16 14.57 6.73 11.05
N HIS A 17 14.42 6.25 9.81
CA HIS A 17 15.50 6.22 8.83
C HIS A 17 15.59 7.55 8.06
N ALA A 18 15.15 8.66 8.65
CA ALA A 18 15.19 9.96 7.99
C ALA A 18 16.62 10.49 7.76
N GLN A 19 17.65 9.92 8.38
CA GLN A 19 19.04 10.38 8.23
C GLN A 19 20.04 9.21 8.32
N GLY A 20 20.14 8.42 7.26
CA GLY A 20 21.10 7.32 7.21
C GLY A 20 21.45 6.93 5.78
N GLN A 21 22.33 7.72 5.14
CA GLN A 21 22.93 7.46 3.82
C GLN A 21 21.89 7.16 2.72
N GLN A 22 21.23 8.23 2.26
CA GLN A 22 20.58 8.24 0.97
C GLN A 22 21.64 7.91 -0.08
N LYS A 23 21.67 6.67 -0.59
CA LYS A 23 22.18 6.43 -1.93
C LYS A 23 21.45 7.44 -2.81
N GLU A 24 22.17 8.28 -3.54
CA GLU A 24 21.55 9.10 -4.57
C GLU A 24 20.97 8.12 -5.60
N TRP A 25 19.65 8.01 -5.61
CA TRP A 25 18.89 7.20 -6.56
C TRP A 25 18.23 8.19 -7.52
N PRO A 26 18.85 8.53 -8.67
CA PRO A 26 18.38 9.61 -9.55
C PRO A 26 16.95 9.41 -10.04
N GLU A 27 16.51 8.16 -10.16
CA GLU A 27 15.14 7.80 -10.52
C GLU A 27 14.12 8.18 -9.44
N VAL A 28 14.48 8.08 -8.16
CA VAL A 28 13.64 8.49 -7.04
C VAL A 28 13.53 10.01 -6.98
N GLU A 29 14.63 10.73 -7.22
CA GLU A 29 14.63 12.18 -7.33
C GLU A 29 13.81 12.68 -8.53
N LYS A 30 13.93 11.99 -9.67
CA LYS A 30 13.11 12.26 -10.85
C LYS A 30 11.62 12.04 -10.56
N PHE A 31 11.27 10.98 -9.84
CA PHE A 31 9.90 10.76 -9.39
C PHE A 31 9.42 11.89 -8.46
N ALA A 32 10.19 12.24 -7.42
CA ALA A 32 9.85 13.34 -6.52
C ALA A 32 9.59 14.64 -7.29
N THR A 33 10.47 14.96 -8.23
CA THR A 33 10.34 16.13 -9.12
C THR A 33 9.04 16.06 -9.92
N SER A 34 8.69 14.89 -10.48
CA SER A 34 7.51 14.72 -11.33
C SER A 34 6.18 14.93 -10.63
N ILE A 35 6.11 14.72 -9.30
CA ILE A 35 4.89 14.93 -8.51
C ILE A 35 4.80 16.34 -7.90
N THR A 36 5.76 17.21 -8.21
CA THR A 36 5.77 18.59 -7.70
C THR A 36 4.52 19.34 -8.15
N ASN A 37 3.84 19.96 -7.19
CA ASN A 37 2.59 20.70 -7.33
C ASN A 37 1.40 19.88 -7.84
N VAL A 38 1.48 18.55 -7.90
CA VAL A 38 0.30 17.71 -8.10
C VAL A 38 -0.56 17.78 -6.85
N LEU A 39 -1.80 18.25 -7.01
CA LEU A 39 -2.82 18.20 -5.98
C LEU A 39 -3.55 16.86 -6.05
N TRP A 40 -3.45 16.09 -4.98
CA TRP A 40 -4.10 14.80 -4.83
C TRP A 40 -5.37 14.95 -4.01
N ASP A 41 -6.48 14.49 -4.58
CA ASP A 41 -7.77 14.35 -3.95
C ASP A 41 -7.90 12.95 -3.34
N LEU A 42 -7.90 12.86 -2.01
CA LEU A 42 -7.99 11.59 -1.30
C LEU A 42 -9.45 11.17 -1.11
N ARG A 43 -9.69 9.85 -1.07
CA ARG A 43 -11.02 9.24 -0.97
C ARG A 43 -11.03 8.19 0.13
N GLY A 44 -12.08 8.22 0.95
CA GLY A 44 -12.23 7.30 2.08
C GLY A 44 -11.52 7.70 3.37
N THR A 45 -10.78 8.81 3.36
CA THR A 45 -10.14 9.39 4.55
C THR A 45 -11.13 10.20 5.40
N ASN A 46 -10.86 10.29 6.71
CA ASN A 46 -11.74 11.03 7.63
C ASN A 46 -11.58 12.55 7.49
N SER A 47 -10.35 13.05 7.67
CA SER A 47 -10.05 14.49 7.75
C SER A 47 -9.13 14.98 6.64
N LEU A 48 -8.13 14.18 6.24
CA LEU A 48 -7.20 14.55 5.18
C LEU A 48 -7.84 14.35 3.81
N LYS A 49 -8.35 15.42 3.19
CA LYS A 49 -9.01 15.34 1.88
C LYS A 49 -8.10 15.65 0.71
N HIS A 50 -7.06 16.46 0.91
CA HIS A 50 -6.14 16.83 -0.16
C HIS A 50 -4.69 16.83 0.31
N LEU A 51 -3.78 16.48 -0.60
CA LEU A 51 -2.34 16.41 -0.36
C LEU A 51 -1.57 17.05 -1.53
N ARG A 52 -0.50 17.78 -1.24
CA ARG A 52 0.39 18.36 -2.26
C ARG A 52 1.85 18.28 -1.82
N TYR A 53 2.74 17.93 -2.75
CA TYR A 53 4.19 18.11 -2.59
C TYR A 53 4.60 19.36 -3.36
N ASP A 54 5.33 20.30 -2.74
CA ASP A 54 5.74 21.55 -3.40
C ASP A 54 7.15 21.50 -4.01
N GLY A 55 7.81 20.35 -3.98
CA GLY A 55 9.21 20.18 -4.37
C GLY A 55 10.17 20.13 -3.18
N LYS A 56 9.68 20.41 -1.97
CA LYS A 56 10.45 20.31 -0.73
C LYS A 56 9.70 19.58 0.36
N ASP A 57 8.49 20.04 0.65
CA ASP A 57 7.67 19.58 1.77
C ASP A 57 6.32 19.03 1.26
N ILE A 58 5.73 18.13 2.04
CA ILE A 58 4.40 17.58 1.76
C ILE A 58 3.37 18.25 2.68
N PHE A 59 2.30 18.76 2.08
CA PHE A 59 1.28 19.56 2.73
C PHE A 59 -0.08 18.88 2.67
N PRO A 60 -0.81 18.80 3.78
CA PRO A 60 -2.25 18.72 3.72
C PRO A 60 -2.81 20.03 3.16
N VAL A 61 -3.83 19.92 2.31
CA VAL A 61 -4.47 21.06 1.65
C VAL A 61 -5.94 21.13 2.05
N THR A 62 -6.42 22.32 2.40
CA THR A 62 -7.81 22.57 2.76
C THR A 62 -8.72 22.52 1.53
N GLY A 63 -10.05 22.41 1.74
CA GLY A 63 -11.02 22.39 0.63
C GLY A 63 -11.04 23.66 -0.23
N ASN A 64 -10.52 24.79 0.26
CA ASN A 64 -10.33 26.02 -0.52
C ASN A 64 -8.91 26.15 -1.12
N GLY A 65 -8.11 25.08 -1.11
CA GLY A 65 -6.81 25.02 -1.78
C GLY A 65 -5.63 25.63 -1.01
N MET A 66 -5.78 25.93 0.29
CA MET A 66 -4.68 26.48 1.11
C MET A 66 -3.86 25.35 1.73
N ASN A 67 -2.52 25.45 1.62
CA ASN A 67 -1.62 24.58 2.38
C ASN A 67 -1.79 24.83 3.87
N GLN A 68 -1.83 23.77 4.67
CA GLN A 68 -1.67 23.87 6.12
C GLN A 68 -0.20 23.65 6.50
N ASN A 69 0.09 23.31 7.76
CA ASN A 69 1.45 22.99 8.19
C ASN A 69 1.97 21.73 7.45
N PRO A 70 3.21 21.75 6.95
CA PRO A 70 3.79 20.58 6.31
C PRO A 70 3.95 19.42 7.29
N TYR A 71 3.98 18.20 6.76
CA TYR A 71 4.40 17.04 7.54
C TYR A 71 5.88 17.17 7.90
N LYS A 72 6.21 16.89 9.17
CA LYS A 72 7.58 17.03 9.68
C LYS A 72 8.51 15.96 9.11
N GLU A 73 7.97 14.77 8.88
CA GLU A 73 8.73 13.60 8.46
C GLU A 73 8.07 12.96 7.24
N HIS A 74 8.78 13.03 6.12
CA HIS A 74 8.44 12.37 4.87
C HIS A 74 9.70 11.85 4.18
N ALA A 75 9.54 10.79 3.40
CA ALA A 75 10.63 10.21 2.63
C ALA A 75 10.12 9.69 1.28
N PHE A 76 10.90 9.89 0.22
CA PHE A 76 10.71 9.17 -1.03
C PHE A 76 11.46 7.84 -0.92
N VAL A 77 10.70 6.75 -0.81
CA VAL A 77 11.25 5.43 -0.49
C VAL A 77 11.59 4.62 -1.73
N ASP A 78 10.91 4.89 -2.85
CA ASP A 78 11.10 4.20 -4.14
C ASP A 78 10.41 4.99 -5.27
N VAL A 79 10.65 4.63 -6.53
CA VAL A 79 9.96 5.23 -7.68
C VAL A 79 8.46 4.95 -7.59
N GLY A 80 7.66 6.00 -7.53
CA GLY A 80 6.21 5.90 -7.36
C GLY A 80 5.76 5.74 -5.91
N VAL A 81 6.65 5.81 -4.92
CA VAL A 81 6.29 5.59 -3.51
C VAL A 81 6.94 6.61 -2.60
N PHE A 82 6.12 7.24 -1.75
CA PHE A 82 6.61 8.06 -0.65
C PHE A 82 5.90 7.72 0.65
N GLN A 83 6.56 8.01 1.76
CA GLN A 83 6.08 7.76 3.11
C GLN A 83 5.87 9.09 3.83
N LEU A 84 4.81 9.16 4.64
CA LEU A 84 4.63 10.17 5.67
C LEU A 84 4.64 9.50 7.05
N VAL A 85 5.43 10.02 7.98
CA VAL A 85 5.46 9.53 9.37
C VAL A 85 4.66 10.51 10.23
N PHE A 86 3.63 10.00 10.91
CA PHE A 86 2.75 10.80 11.76
C PHE A 86 3.14 10.72 13.24
N SER A 87 3.68 9.56 13.66
CA SER A 87 4.22 9.30 14.98
C SER A 87 5.11 8.06 14.96
N ASP A 88 5.79 7.78 16.07
CA ASP A 88 6.64 6.58 16.27
C ASP A 88 5.92 5.24 16.02
N THR A 89 4.59 5.24 15.98
CA THR A 89 3.75 4.05 15.83
C THR A 89 2.80 4.12 14.64
N ARG A 90 2.82 5.21 13.86
CA ARG A 90 1.92 5.40 12.72
C ARG A 90 2.61 6.12 11.57
N ALA A 91 2.58 5.47 10.41
CA ALA A 91 2.97 6.08 9.14
C ALA A 91 1.92 5.77 8.07
N ALA A 92 2.02 6.46 6.94
CA ALA A 92 1.32 6.10 5.72
C ALA A 92 2.29 6.00 4.55
N TRP A 93 2.09 4.98 3.72
CA TRP A 93 2.75 4.83 2.44
C TRP A 93 1.79 5.23 1.33
N TYR A 94 2.28 6.01 0.37
CA TYR A 94 1.51 6.54 -0.75
C TYR A 94 2.06 5.96 -2.04
N PHE A 95 1.26 5.10 -2.68
CA PHE A 95 1.61 4.46 -3.94
C PHE A 95 0.99 5.24 -5.10
N VAL A 96 1.82 5.88 -5.91
CA VAL A 96 1.42 6.72 -7.05
C VAL A 96 1.50 5.90 -8.35
N SER A 97 0.52 6.08 -9.25
CA SER A 97 0.57 5.47 -10.58
C SER A 97 1.60 6.13 -11.48
N ASP A 98 2.12 5.39 -12.47
CA ASP A 98 3.14 5.90 -13.41
C ASP A 98 2.72 7.15 -14.18
N ASP A 99 1.42 7.26 -14.49
CA ASP A 99 0.84 8.42 -15.18
C ASP A 99 0.50 9.58 -14.22
N LEU A 100 0.81 9.42 -12.93
CA LEU A 100 0.58 10.38 -11.85
C LEU A 100 -0.89 10.81 -11.72
N LYS A 101 -1.84 9.98 -12.21
CA LYS A 101 -3.27 10.29 -12.10
C LYS A 101 -3.93 9.68 -10.87
N LEU A 102 -3.35 8.64 -10.30
CA LEU A 102 -3.92 7.88 -9.19
C LEU A 102 -2.93 7.76 -8.02
N ILE A 103 -3.46 7.74 -6.82
CA ILE A 103 -2.70 7.54 -5.58
C ILE A 103 -3.45 6.57 -4.67
N THR A 104 -2.72 5.66 -4.02
CA THR A 104 -3.26 4.71 -3.05
C THR A 104 -2.55 4.92 -1.71
N PRO A 105 -3.13 5.73 -0.80
CA PRO A 105 -2.62 5.86 0.55
C PRO A 105 -2.91 4.60 1.39
N VAL A 106 -1.94 4.20 2.19
CA VAL A 106 -2.03 3.02 3.06
C VAL A 106 -1.51 3.37 4.43
N ASN A 107 -2.38 3.37 5.44
CA ASN A 107 -1.95 3.52 6.82
C ASN A 107 -1.33 2.21 7.31
N ILE A 108 -0.20 2.33 7.99
CA ILE A 108 0.57 1.19 8.48
C ILE A 108 0.91 1.38 9.96
N SER A 109 0.90 0.27 10.70
CA SER A 109 1.25 0.25 12.12
C SER A 109 2.67 -0.27 12.36
N GLU A 110 3.17 -1.13 11.49
CA GLU A 110 4.46 -1.81 11.63
C GLU A 110 5.08 -2.09 10.25
N MET A 111 6.41 -2.16 10.18
CA MET A 111 7.14 -2.53 8.97
C MET A 111 8.38 -3.37 9.26
N VAL A 112 8.77 -4.22 8.30
CA VAL A 112 10.08 -4.89 8.28
C VAL A 112 10.67 -4.80 6.89
N GLU A 113 11.92 -4.39 6.81
CA GLU A 113 12.69 -4.27 5.58
C GLU A 113 13.50 -5.55 5.34
N PHE A 114 13.61 -5.90 4.07
CA PHE A 114 14.31 -7.06 3.58
C PHE A 114 15.23 -6.66 2.44
N LYS A 115 16.38 -7.32 2.36
CA LYS A 115 17.33 -7.18 1.26
C LYS A 115 17.51 -8.51 0.56
N ALA A 116 17.74 -8.48 -0.74
CA ALA A 116 17.98 -9.69 -1.52
C ALA A 116 19.14 -10.49 -0.91
N GLU A 117 18.95 -11.79 -0.76
CA GLU A 117 19.98 -12.69 -0.24
C GLU A 117 21.16 -12.70 -1.21
N PRO A 118 22.42 -12.63 -0.72
CA PRO A 118 23.60 -12.75 -1.57
C PRO A 118 23.53 -13.98 -2.48
N GLY A 119 23.80 -13.78 -3.79
CA GLY A 119 23.71 -14.84 -4.80
C GLY A 119 22.32 -15.00 -5.43
N THR A 120 21.30 -14.29 -4.95
CA THR A 120 19.99 -14.23 -5.61
C THR A 120 20.10 -13.40 -6.89
N ALA A 121 19.55 -13.92 -7.99
CA ALA A 121 19.45 -13.16 -9.24
C ALA A 121 18.35 -12.09 -9.12
N ILE A 122 18.74 -10.82 -9.04
CA ILE A 122 17.83 -9.68 -9.06
C ILE A 122 17.79 -9.02 -10.44
N LYS A 123 16.66 -8.40 -10.77
CA LYS A 123 16.48 -7.62 -12.00
C LYS A 123 15.43 -6.52 -11.78
N PRO A 124 15.46 -5.45 -12.59
CA PRO A 124 14.40 -4.45 -12.57
C PRO A 124 13.01 -5.08 -12.77
N VAL A 125 12.05 -4.65 -11.94
CA VAL A 125 10.71 -5.22 -11.86
C VAL A 125 9.78 -4.48 -12.82
N LYS A 126 9.60 -5.03 -14.02
CA LYS A 126 8.74 -4.47 -15.08
C LYS A 126 7.43 -5.24 -15.24
N ASN A 127 7.48 -6.55 -15.05
CA ASN A 127 6.38 -7.50 -15.17
C ASN A 127 6.13 -8.17 -13.81
N PHE A 128 5.41 -7.48 -12.94
CA PHE A 128 5.11 -7.99 -11.61
C PHE A 128 3.87 -8.92 -11.61
N PRO A 129 3.89 -10.06 -10.88
CA PRO A 129 4.92 -10.53 -9.96
C PRO A 129 5.92 -11.53 -10.59
N GLN A 130 5.90 -11.71 -11.92
CA GLN A 130 6.74 -12.70 -12.60
C GLN A 130 8.23 -12.37 -12.47
N ASP A 131 8.60 -11.10 -12.52
CA ASP A 131 9.99 -10.66 -12.44
C ASP A 131 10.65 -10.92 -11.09
N ILE A 132 9.86 -11.06 -10.02
CA ILE A 132 10.35 -11.30 -8.67
C ILE A 132 10.32 -12.78 -8.27
N GLN A 133 9.98 -13.67 -9.21
CA GLN A 133 9.87 -15.10 -8.92
C GLN A 133 11.23 -15.67 -8.50
N ASN A 134 11.23 -16.40 -7.39
CA ASN A 134 12.41 -17.01 -6.76
C ASN A 134 13.46 -16.03 -6.24
N VAL A 135 13.18 -14.72 -6.24
CA VAL A 135 13.99 -13.78 -5.46
C VAL A 135 13.78 -14.09 -3.99
N VAL A 136 14.87 -14.32 -3.27
CA VAL A 136 14.88 -14.53 -1.82
C VAL A 136 15.32 -13.24 -1.18
N TRP A 137 14.50 -12.69 -0.28
CA TRP A 137 14.91 -11.57 0.55
C TRP A 137 15.03 -12.01 2.00
N VAL A 138 16.02 -11.46 2.68
CA VAL A 138 16.33 -11.73 4.09
C VAL A 138 16.12 -10.43 4.87
N GLY A 139 15.44 -10.56 5.99
CA GLY A 139 15.17 -9.47 6.92
C GLY A 139 15.26 -9.96 8.34
N ARG A 140 15.02 -9.07 9.29
CA ARG A 140 14.99 -9.41 10.71
C ARG A 140 13.90 -8.62 11.39
N ASN A 141 13.17 -9.28 12.28
CA ASN A 141 12.29 -8.61 13.21
C ASN A 141 12.82 -8.76 14.64
N GLN A 142 12.08 -8.31 15.66
CA GLN A 142 12.56 -8.35 17.05
C GLN A 142 12.82 -9.78 17.57
N GLN A 143 12.22 -10.81 16.96
CA GLN A 143 12.18 -12.18 17.47
C GLN A 143 12.95 -13.18 16.61
N ALA A 144 13.12 -12.94 15.31
CA ALA A 144 13.66 -13.91 14.38
C ALA A 144 14.32 -13.28 13.14
N GLU A 145 15.25 -14.03 12.56
CA GLU A 145 15.66 -13.87 11.17
C GLU A 145 14.53 -14.35 10.26
N LEU A 146 14.19 -13.56 9.24
CA LEU A 146 13.08 -13.81 8.34
C LEU A 146 13.58 -13.97 6.90
N LYS A 147 12.94 -14.84 6.14
CA LYS A 147 13.15 -15.02 4.70
C LYS A 147 11.85 -14.99 3.93
N LEU A 148 11.85 -14.33 2.79
CA LEU A 148 10.69 -14.21 1.91
C LEU A 148 11.03 -14.72 0.53
N ARG A 149 10.09 -15.42 -0.10
CA ARG A 149 10.20 -15.80 -1.51
C ARG A 149 8.82 -15.88 -2.16
N TRP A 150 8.67 -15.22 -3.30
CA TRP A 150 7.54 -15.49 -4.20
C TRP A 150 7.89 -16.68 -5.09
N ASN A 151 7.20 -17.80 -4.95
CA ASN A 151 7.51 -19.02 -5.73
C ASN A 151 6.79 -19.09 -7.10
N GLY A 152 5.99 -18.06 -7.44
CA GLY A 152 5.15 -18.03 -8.64
C GLY A 152 3.67 -18.35 -8.37
N LYS A 153 3.35 -18.82 -7.16
CA LYS A 153 1.99 -19.19 -6.75
C LYS A 153 1.62 -18.67 -5.36
N GLU A 154 2.55 -18.80 -4.42
CA GLU A 154 2.37 -18.45 -3.01
C GLU A 154 3.56 -17.62 -2.53
N LEU A 155 3.30 -16.79 -1.53
CA LEU A 155 4.36 -16.15 -0.76
C LEU A 155 4.84 -17.14 0.30
N GLU A 156 6.12 -17.47 0.25
CA GLU A 156 6.78 -18.29 1.25
C GLU A 156 7.46 -17.39 2.29
N VAL A 157 7.13 -17.63 3.55
CA VAL A 157 7.60 -16.85 4.69
C VAL A 157 8.32 -17.79 5.63
N GLY A 158 9.63 -17.67 5.71
CA GLY A 158 10.50 -18.40 6.60
C GLY A 158 10.83 -17.58 7.84
N ALA A 159 10.78 -18.20 9.01
CA ALA A 159 11.26 -17.63 10.26
C ALA A 159 12.21 -18.63 10.92
N LYS A 160 13.37 -18.12 11.35
CA LYS A 160 14.39 -18.92 12.01
C LYS A 160 14.21 -18.82 13.52
N LYS A 161 13.77 -19.92 14.12
CA LYS A 161 13.90 -20.18 15.56
C LYS A 161 15.14 -21.07 15.75
N ASP A 162 14.97 -22.32 16.16
CA ASP A 162 16.03 -23.33 16.16
C ASP A 162 16.23 -23.96 14.77
N THR A 163 15.15 -24.05 14.00
CA THR A 163 15.11 -24.47 12.60
C THR A 163 14.28 -23.48 11.78
N TRP A 164 14.42 -23.53 10.45
CA TRP A 164 13.57 -22.74 9.57
C TRP A 164 12.16 -23.32 9.55
N ILE A 165 11.19 -22.52 9.99
CA ILE A 165 9.78 -22.80 9.83
C ILE A 165 9.30 -21.99 8.63
N VAL A 166 8.81 -22.67 7.60
CA VAL A 166 8.34 -22.04 6.36
C VAL A 166 6.84 -22.18 6.24
N GLN A 167 6.15 -21.05 6.10
CA GLN A 167 4.74 -20.99 5.80
C GLN A 167 4.51 -20.56 4.35
N LYS A 168 3.51 -21.16 3.71
CA LYS A 168 3.03 -20.74 2.39
C LYS A 168 1.71 -20.00 2.53
N VAL A 169 1.66 -18.79 2.00
CA VAL A 169 0.55 -17.85 2.13
C VAL A 169 0.01 -17.52 0.76
N ASP A 170 -1.31 -17.58 0.62
CA ASP A 170 -1.95 -17.12 -0.62
C ASP A 170 -1.83 -15.60 -0.68
N ALA A 171 -1.34 -15.08 -1.80
CA ALA A 171 -1.18 -13.65 -2.01
C ALA A 171 -1.80 -13.21 -3.34
N VAL A 172 -2.23 -11.96 -3.41
CA VAL A 172 -2.79 -11.34 -4.62
C VAL A 172 -2.04 -10.05 -4.94
N VAL A 173 -1.94 -9.69 -6.21
CA VAL A 173 -1.38 -8.39 -6.58
C VAL A 173 -2.38 -7.30 -6.17
N ALA A 174 -1.93 -6.38 -5.31
CA ALA A 174 -2.78 -5.31 -4.79
C ALA A 174 -2.44 -3.93 -5.34
N ASN A 175 -1.19 -3.73 -5.77
CA ASN A 175 -0.74 -2.50 -6.40
C ASN A 175 0.47 -2.81 -7.31
N ARG A 176 1.01 -1.78 -7.95
CA ARG A 176 2.30 -1.86 -8.65
C ARG A 176 3.34 -2.38 -7.66
N ARG A 177 3.95 -3.54 -7.98
CA ARG A 177 5.00 -4.18 -7.18
C ARG A 177 4.61 -4.49 -5.73
N VAL A 178 3.32 -4.73 -5.48
CA VAL A 178 2.81 -5.09 -4.16
C VAL A 178 2.02 -6.39 -4.19
N LEU A 179 2.44 -7.34 -3.36
CA LEU A 179 1.62 -8.51 -3.00
C LEU A 179 0.87 -8.23 -1.69
N GLU A 180 -0.43 -8.49 -1.66
CA GLU A 180 -1.27 -8.48 -0.48
C GLU A 180 -1.49 -9.90 0.02
N ALA A 181 -1.27 -10.12 1.32
CA ALA A 181 -1.45 -11.39 2.01
C ALA A 181 -2.29 -11.20 3.28
N GLY A 182 -3.18 -12.16 3.56
CA GLY A 182 -3.97 -12.19 4.79
C GLY A 182 -3.21 -12.84 5.95
N GLY A 183 -3.40 -12.31 7.15
CA GLY A 183 -2.91 -12.87 8.41
C GLY A 183 -4.03 -13.38 9.33
N GLU A 184 -3.62 -14.01 10.42
CA GLU A 184 -4.53 -14.33 11.53
C GLU A 184 -5.19 -13.06 12.10
N ASN A 185 -6.35 -13.23 12.75
CA ASN A 185 -7.13 -12.13 13.35
C ASN A 185 -7.48 -11.00 12.36
N ASN A 186 -7.71 -11.35 11.09
CA ASN A 186 -7.97 -10.41 9.99
C ASN A 186 -6.86 -9.37 9.77
N ALA A 187 -5.63 -9.66 10.20
CA ALA A 187 -4.48 -8.83 9.87
C ALA A 187 -4.26 -8.80 8.35
N LEU A 188 -3.77 -7.68 7.84
CA LEU A 188 -3.47 -7.49 6.43
C LEU A 188 -2.01 -7.11 6.27
N PHE A 189 -1.36 -7.74 5.30
CA PHE A 189 0.04 -7.52 5.03
C PHE A 189 0.28 -7.19 3.57
N TRP A 190 1.08 -6.17 3.31
CA TRP A 190 1.53 -5.81 1.98
C TRP A 190 3.05 -6.01 1.90
N LEU A 191 3.50 -6.79 0.93
CA LEU A 191 4.90 -6.90 0.55
C LEU A 191 5.14 -5.99 -0.65
N ALA A 192 5.72 -4.82 -0.42
CA ALA A 192 6.14 -3.89 -1.46
C ALA A 192 7.58 -4.23 -1.90
N VAL A 193 7.83 -4.26 -3.21
CA VAL A 193 9.15 -4.57 -3.79
C VAL A 193 9.69 -3.35 -4.52
N SER A 194 10.99 -3.05 -4.33
CA SER A 194 11.70 -1.94 -4.97
C SER A 194 11.73 -2.07 -6.49
N GLU A 195 12.03 -0.98 -7.21
CA GLU A 195 12.08 -0.98 -8.68
C GLU A 195 13.13 -1.92 -9.25
N ASP A 196 14.28 -2.00 -8.59
CA ASP A 196 15.39 -2.86 -8.98
C ASP A 196 15.26 -4.30 -8.47
N GLY A 197 14.23 -4.58 -7.65
CA GLY A 197 13.98 -5.89 -7.02
C GLY A 197 14.95 -6.24 -5.89
N SER A 198 15.87 -5.35 -5.52
CA SER A 198 16.91 -5.62 -4.52
C SER A 198 16.38 -5.56 -3.08
N GLU A 199 15.30 -4.83 -2.85
CA GLU A 199 14.69 -4.63 -1.55
C GLU A 199 13.21 -4.97 -1.56
N ALA A 200 12.72 -5.37 -0.40
CA ALA A 200 11.31 -5.64 -0.16
C ALA A 200 10.94 -5.12 1.23
N THR A 201 9.77 -4.53 1.37
CA THR A 201 9.26 -4.04 2.65
C THR A 201 7.93 -4.69 2.94
N TRP A 202 7.88 -5.40 4.06
CA TRP A 202 6.66 -5.97 4.60
C TRP A 202 5.98 -4.92 5.48
N LEU A 203 4.74 -4.59 5.15
CA LEU A 203 3.92 -3.59 5.82
C LEU A 203 2.73 -4.27 6.50
N LYS A 204 2.49 -3.98 7.78
CA LYS A 204 1.23 -4.29 8.44
C LYS A 204 0.24 -3.17 8.19
N VAL A 205 -0.78 -3.48 7.42
CA VAL A 205 -1.73 -2.49 6.88
C VAL A 205 -2.95 -2.38 7.78
N ASP A 206 -3.23 -1.15 8.22
CA ASP A 206 -4.40 -0.85 9.03
C ASP A 206 -5.60 -0.47 8.15
N ASN A 207 -5.37 0.37 7.14
CA ASN A 207 -6.41 0.90 6.26
C ASN A 207 -5.83 1.20 4.88
N ILE A 208 -6.64 0.99 3.84
CA ILE A 208 -6.30 1.34 2.46
C ILE A 208 -7.31 2.38 1.97
N TYR A 209 -6.79 3.43 1.34
CA TYR A 209 -7.58 4.53 0.79
C TYR A 209 -7.32 4.66 -0.71
N GLY A 210 -8.10 5.51 -1.35
CA GLY A 210 -7.89 5.86 -2.75
C GLY A 210 -7.64 7.34 -2.95
N GLY A 211 -7.40 7.72 -4.19
CA GLY A 211 -7.26 9.11 -4.56
C GLY A 211 -6.89 9.28 -6.03
N HIS A 212 -7.05 10.49 -6.51
CA HIS A 212 -6.72 10.88 -7.88
C HIS A 212 -6.18 12.30 -7.91
N ALA A 213 -5.44 12.65 -8.95
CA ALA A 213 -5.06 14.03 -9.19
C ALA A 213 -6.35 14.86 -9.39
N SER A 214 -6.45 16.05 -8.81
CA SER A 214 -7.67 16.88 -8.89
C SER A 214 -8.06 17.26 -10.32
N THR A 215 -7.11 17.15 -11.28
CA THR A 215 -7.33 17.32 -12.72
C THR A 215 -8.02 16.13 -13.39
N ASN A 216 -8.22 15.02 -12.67
CA ASN A 216 -8.86 13.79 -13.14
C ASN A 216 -10.02 13.37 -12.20
N PRO A 217 -11.12 14.15 -12.14
CA PRO A 217 -12.18 13.89 -11.19
C PRO A 217 -12.96 12.61 -11.50
N GLY A 218 -13.35 11.90 -10.44
CA GLY A 218 -14.27 10.77 -10.50
C GLY A 218 -15.69 11.16 -10.96
N LYS A 219 -16.45 10.20 -11.47
CA LYS A 219 -17.81 10.39 -11.99
C LYS A 219 -18.89 9.73 -11.12
N ALA A 220 -18.54 8.66 -10.39
CA ALA A 220 -19.47 7.93 -9.55
C ALA A 220 -19.87 8.74 -8.32
N SER A 221 -21.16 8.78 -8.01
CA SER A 221 -21.72 9.71 -7.02
C SER A 221 -22.92 9.16 -6.23
N LEU A 222 -23.04 7.83 -6.10
CA LEU A 222 -24.04 7.24 -5.20
C LEU A 222 -23.89 7.81 -3.80
N THR A 223 -25.02 8.01 -3.09
CA THR A 223 -25.02 8.59 -1.75
C THR A 223 -24.88 7.51 -0.68
N ALA A 224 -24.37 7.88 0.49
CA ALA A 224 -24.27 7.00 1.65
C ALA A 224 -25.63 6.41 2.06
N ALA A 225 -26.71 7.18 1.95
CA ALA A 225 -28.07 6.72 2.22
C ALA A 225 -28.52 5.61 1.25
N ALA A 226 -28.19 5.73 -0.04
CA ALA A 226 -28.54 4.73 -1.05
C ALA A 226 -27.77 3.41 -0.83
N THR A 227 -26.50 3.51 -0.45
CA THR A 227 -25.62 2.34 -0.30
C THR A 227 -25.70 1.71 1.09
N GLY A 228 -26.08 2.46 2.12
CA GLY A 228 -26.02 2.04 3.52
C GLY A 228 -24.60 2.01 4.09
N LEU A 229 -23.63 2.60 3.37
CA LEU A 229 -22.24 2.74 3.81
C LEU A 229 -22.07 4.04 4.61
N SER A 230 -21.03 4.11 5.46
CA SER A 230 -20.61 5.38 6.02
C SER A 230 -20.21 6.35 4.90
N PRO A 231 -20.26 7.68 5.10
CA PRO A 231 -19.85 8.64 4.08
C PRO A 231 -18.46 8.36 3.50
N GLN A 232 -17.49 8.02 4.34
CA GLN A 232 -16.12 7.70 3.93
C GLN A 232 -16.05 6.43 3.08
N PHE A 233 -16.69 5.33 3.50
CA PHE A 233 -16.68 4.10 2.72
C PHE A 233 -17.48 4.24 1.43
N ASN A 234 -18.49 5.10 1.42
CA ASN A 234 -19.22 5.43 0.21
C ASN A 234 -18.37 6.24 -0.79
N GLU A 235 -17.60 7.23 -0.32
CA GLU A 235 -16.60 7.93 -1.17
C GLU A 235 -15.61 6.95 -1.78
N LEU A 236 -15.08 6.03 -0.97
CA LEU A 236 -14.12 5.03 -1.43
C LEU A 236 -14.75 4.05 -2.42
N ALA A 237 -15.99 3.62 -2.19
CA ALA A 237 -16.72 2.75 -3.11
C ALA A 237 -17.01 3.44 -4.45
N ASN A 238 -17.41 4.72 -4.43
CA ASN A 238 -17.57 5.50 -5.65
C ASN A 238 -16.25 5.56 -6.42
N HIS A 239 -15.14 5.83 -5.74
CA HIS A 239 -13.83 5.85 -6.39
C HIS A 239 -13.43 4.49 -6.96
N ALA A 240 -13.69 3.37 -6.26
CA ALA A 240 -13.44 2.03 -6.79
C ALA A 240 -14.25 1.74 -8.07
N GLU A 241 -15.48 2.24 -8.15
CA GLU A 241 -16.30 2.13 -9.37
C GLU A 241 -15.73 2.95 -10.53
N ASP A 242 -15.25 4.16 -10.26
CA ASP A 242 -14.59 4.99 -11.28
C ASP A 242 -13.32 4.31 -11.81
N LEU A 243 -12.49 3.74 -10.93
CA LEU A 243 -11.31 2.98 -11.31
C LEU A 243 -11.67 1.78 -12.20
N HIS A 244 -12.70 1.02 -11.82
CA HIS A 244 -13.15 -0.13 -12.60
C HIS A 244 -13.60 0.29 -14.02
N LYS A 245 -14.39 1.37 -14.12
CA LYS A 245 -14.84 1.91 -15.42
C LYS A 245 -13.70 2.45 -16.27
N ALA A 246 -12.63 2.95 -15.63
CA ALA A 246 -11.42 3.40 -16.30
C ALA A 246 -10.46 2.25 -16.70
N GLY A 247 -10.78 1.00 -16.33
CA GLY A 247 -9.95 -0.17 -16.63
C GLY A 247 -8.84 -0.45 -15.61
N ASP A 248 -8.73 0.32 -14.52
CA ASP A 248 -7.81 0.01 -13.42
C ASP A 248 -8.43 -1.01 -12.46
N VAL A 249 -8.54 -2.25 -12.97
CA VAL A 249 -9.16 -3.38 -12.29
C VAL A 249 -8.40 -3.75 -11.01
N MET A 250 -7.06 -3.64 -11.03
CA MET A 250 -6.22 -4.00 -9.88
C MET A 250 -6.49 -3.11 -8.68
N ARG A 251 -6.38 -1.78 -8.84
CA ARG A 251 -6.63 -0.86 -7.70
C ARG A 251 -8.08 -0.90 -7.27
N ALA A 252 -9.02 -0.99 -8.22
CA ALA A 252 -10.44 -1.16 -7.90
C ALA A 252 -10.69 -2.40 -7.02
N ALA A 253 -10.15 -3.55 -7.41
CA ALA A 253 -10.28 -4.79 -6.63
C ALA A 253 -9.66 -4.67 -5.24
N THR A 254 -8.52 -3.99 -5.11
CA THR A 254 -7.89 -3.73 -3.81
C THR A 254 -8.76 -2.90 -2.87
N LEU A 255 -9.36 -1.82 -3.38
CA LEU A 255 -10.28 -1.00 -2.59
C LEU A 255 -11.56 -1.77 -2.23
N VAL A 256 -12.06 -2.61 -3.13
CA VAL A 256 -13.23 -3.47 -2.85
C VAL A 256 -12.92 -4.48 -1.75
N ARG A 257 -11.77 -5.15 -1.77
CA ARG A 257 -11.36 -6.07 -0.68
C ARG A 257 -11.28 -5.34 0.65
N GLU A 258 -10.79 -4.09 0.66
CA GLU A 258 -10.76 -3.29 1.87
C GLU A 258 -12.15 -2.94 2.39
N LEU A 259 -13.04 -2.48 1.51
CA LEU A 259 -14.43 -2.20 1.84
C LEU A 259 -15.15 -3.44 2.39
N GLU A 260 -14.95 -4.60 1.77
CA GLU A 260 -15.51 -5.86 2.25
C GLU A 260 -15.00 -6.22 3.65
N ARG A 261 -13.68 -6.09 3.90
CA ARG A 261 -13.10 -6.32 5.24
C ARG A 261 -13.70 -5.40 6.29
N LYS A 262 -13.76 -4.09 6.01
CA LYS A 262 -14.27 -3.09 6.97
C LYS A 262 -15.78 -3.19 7.21
N ASN A 263 -16.52 -3.79 6.28
CA ASN A 263 -17.97 -3.98 6.39
C ASN A 263 -18.37 -5.43 6.70
N ALA A 264 -17.41 -6.31 7.03
CA ALA A 264 -17.68 -7.73 7.27
C ALA A 264 -18.72 -7.99 8.37
N ALA A 265 -18.77 -7.13 9.40
CA ALA A 265 -19.73 -7.22 10.48
C ALA A 265 -21.15 -6.72 10.10
N ASN A 266 -21.27 -5.90 9.04
CA ASN A 266 -22.55 -5.39 8.55
C ASN A 266 -22.97 -6.19 7.31
N LYS A 267 -23.72 -7.28 7.52
CA LYS A 267 -24.10 -8.24 6.47
C LYS A 267 -24.83 -7.60 5.29
N ASP A 268 -25.69 -6.62 5.54
CA ASP A 268 -26.46 -5.95 4.48
C ASP A 268 -25.58 -5.04 3.63
N ALA A 269 -24.73 -4.23 4.27
CA ALA A 269 -23.76 -3.39 3.57
C ALA A 269 -22.77 -4.24 2.75
N LEU A 270 -22.28 -5.33 3.33
CA LEU A 270 -21.41 -6.29 2.64
C LEU A 270 -22.12 -6.87 1.41
N LYS A 271 -23.35 -7.37 1.55
CA LYS A 271 -24.10 -7.93 0.41
C LYS A 271 -24.28 -6.90 -0.71
N LYS A 272 -24.59 -5.64 -0.39
CA LYS A 272 -24.71 -4.56 -1.39
C LYS A 272 -23.38 -4.28 -2.10
N LEU A 273 -22.26 -4.23 -1.36
CA LEU A 273 -20.92 -4.09 -1.96
C LEU A 273 -20.62 -5.24 -2.93
N GLN A 274 -20.91 -6.48 -2.53
CA GLN A 274 -20.68 -7.67 -3.35
C GLN A 274 -21.50 -7.67 -4.64
N VAL A 275 -22.74 -7.18 -4.60
CA VAL A 275 -23.57 -7.03 -5.78
C VAL A 275 -23.04 -5.92 -6.69
N ARG A 276 -22.68 -4.76 -6.12
CA ARG A 276 -22.16 -3.60 -6.86
C ARG A 276 -20.86 -3.93 -7.62
N PHE A 277 -19.98 -4.71 -7.01
CA PHE A 277 -18.65 -5.03 -7.55
C PHE A 277 -18.50 -6.49 -7.97
N LYS A 278 -19.59 -7.16 -8.36
CA LYS A 278 -19.57 -8.58 -8.78
C LYS A 278 -18.57 -8.85 -9.91
N ALA A 279 -18.34 -7.89 -10.79
CA ALA A 279 -17.41 -8.02 -11.92
C ALA A 279 -15.92 -7.98 -11.54
N LEU A 280 -15.60 -7.63 -10.29
CA LEU A 280 -14.22 -7.54 -9.76
C LEU A 280 -13.84 -8.74 -8.88
N LYS A 281 -14.69 -9.76 -8.82
CA LYS A 281 -14.49 -10.98 -8.03
C LYS A 281 -13.93 -12.13 -8.85
#